data_AF-A0AAD9ANE2-F1
#
_entry.id   AF-A0AAD9ANE2-F1
#
_cell.length_a   1.000
_cell.length_b   1.000
_cell.length_c   1.000
_cell.angle_alpha   90.00
_cell.angle_beta   90.00
_cell.angle_gamma   90.00
#
_symmetry.space_group_name_H-M   'P 1'
#
loop_
_entity.id
_entity.type
_entity.pdbx_description
1 polymer ?
#
loop_
_entity_poly.entity_id
_entity_poly.type
_entity_poly.pdbx_seq_one_letter_code
_entity_poly.pdbx_strand_id
1 'polypeptide(L)' 'MRTLWAFDIGVRPGTQMPLNPDDYVEKELPGVPGSKLPLSLKVRSERKSLIEQAWKKELAEWKVYGNMDLDPLEEVLRAQ' A
#
# COMPACT_ATOMS: atom_id res chain seq x y z
N MET A 1 -17.56 -1.25 -1.19
CA MET A 1 -16.60 -2.35 -1.42
C MET A 1 -16.06 -2.28 -2.85
N ARG A 2 -14.97 -1.54 -3.10
CA ARG A 2 -14.35 -1.44 -4.44
C ARG A 2 -12.82 -1.44 -4.37
N THR A 3 -12.26 -1.04 -3.23
CA THR A 3 -10.81 -0.91 -2.97
C THR A 3 -10.07 -2.25 -3.00
N LEU A 4 -10.62 -3.32 -2.41
CA LEU A 4 -9.93 -4.62 -2.34
C LEU A 4 -9.74 -5.28 -3.71
N TRP A 5 -10.55 -4.92 -4.72
CA TRP A 5 -10.44 -5.50 -6.07
C TRP A 5 -9.29 -4.92 -6.89
N ALA A 6 -8.67 -3.84 -6.44
CA ALA A 6 -7.54 -3.23 -7.12
C ALA A 6 -6.20 -3.91 -6.80
N PHE A 7 -6.19 -4.84 -5.84
CA PHE A 7 -4.97 -5.45 -5.33
C PHE A 7 -5.00 -6.97 -5.46
N ASP A 8 -3.85 -7.53 -5.79
CA ASP A 8 -3.53 -8.90 -5.49
C ASP A 8 -3.07 -8.98 -4.04
N ILE A 9 -3.74 -9.85 -3.28
CA ILE A 9 -3.49 -10.06 -1.85
C ILE A 9 -2.70 -11.35 -1.71
N GLY A 10 -1.53 -11.27 -1.09
CA GLY A 10 -0.65 -12.43 -0.89
C GLY A 10 0.07 -12.38 0.44
N VAL A 11 0.91 -13.39 0.67
CA VAL A 11 1.79 -13.46 1.83
C VAL A 11 2.97 -12.50 1.62
N ARG A 12 3.36 -11.76 2.66
CA ARG A 12 4.52 -10.87 2.63
C ARG A 12 5.79 -11.66 2.30
N PRO A 13 6.63 -11.20 1.35
CA PRO A 13 7.94 -11.82 1.09
C PRO A 13 8.78 -11.88 2.37
N GLY A 14 9.45 -13.00 2.60
CA GLY A 14 10.25 -13.24 3.82
C GLY A 14 9.45 -13.72 5.03
N THR A 15 8.13 -13.90 4.91
CA THR A 15 7.34 -14.56 5.96
C THR A 15 7.77 -16.02 6.12
N GLN A 16 7.97 -16.45 7.37
CA GLN A 16 8.29 -17.84 7.69
C GLN A 16 7.11 -18.76 7.34
N MET A 17 7.42 -19.88 6.68
CA MET A 17 6.46 -20.91 6.30
C MET A 17 6.74 -22.21 7.08
N PRO A 18 5.71 -22.97 7.50
CA PRO A 18 4.28 -22.69 7.32
C PRO A 18 3.80 -21.53 8.20
N LEU A 19 2.70 -20.89 7.79
CA LEU A 19 2.08 -19.83 8.59
C LEU A 19 1.55 -20.41 9.90
N ASN A 20 2.00 -19.85 11.02
CA ASN A 20 1.45 -20.14 12.34
C ASN A 20 0.52 -18.99 12.77
N PRO A 21 -0.80 -19.20 12.92
CA PRO A 21 -1.73 -18.16 13.34
C PRO A 21 -1.35 -17.50 14.67
N ASP A 22 -0.77 -18.26 15.60
CA ASP A 22 -0.41 -17.79 16.94
C ASP A 22 0.63 -16.66 16.92
N ASP A 23 1.46 -16.59 15.87
CA ASP A 23 2.47 -15.54 15.71
C ASP A 23 1.87 -14.16 15.42
N TYR A 24 0.59 -14.12 15.02
CA TYR A 24 -0.08 -12.92 14.53
C TYR A 24 -1.30 -12.51 15.37
N VAL A 25 -1.63 -13.28 16.40
CA VAL A 25 -2.69 -12.92 17.36
C VAL A 25 -2.14 -11.86 18.30
N GLU A 26 -2.29 -10.59 17.93
CA GLU A 26 -2.16 -9.51 18.91
C GLU A 26 -3.41 -9.53 19.81
N LYS A 27 -3.20 -9.52 21.13
CA LYS A 27 -4.27 -9.59 22.16
C LYS A 27 -5.15 -8.34 22.20
N GLU A 28 -4.95 -7.40 21.28
CA GLU A 28 -5.59 -6.09 21.32
C GLU A 28 -6.93 -6.14 20.61
N LEU A 29 -7.94 -6.50 21.40
CA LEU A 29 -9.36 -6.31 21.14
C LEU A 29 -9.94 -7.04 19.91
N PRO A 30 -11.07 -7.74 20.06
CA PRO A 30 -11.73 -8.39 18.93
C PRO A 30 -12.07 -7.36 17.85
N GLY A 31 -11.62 -7.61 16.61
CA GLY A 31 -11.90 -6.76 15.45
C GLY A 31 -10.77 -5.81 15.03
N VAL A 32 -9.67 -5.73 15.79
CA VAL A 32 -8.48 -5.00 15.34
C VAL A 32 -7.55 -5.97 14.60
N PRO A 33 -7.28 -5.76 13.31
CA PRO A 33 -6.25 -6.54 12.62
C PRO A 33 -4.90 -6.22 13.26
N GLY A 34 -4.26 -7.23 13.87
CA GLY A 34 -2.95 -7.08 14.48
C GLY A 34 -1.95 -6.49 13.48
N SER A 35 -1.07 -5.61 13.96
CA SER A 35 -0.09 -4.89 13.14
C SER A 35 0.88 -5.81 12.39
N LYS A 36 0.99 -7.06 12.85
CA LYS A 36 1.94 -8.08 12.38
C LYS A 36 1.40 -9.01 11.30
N LEU A 37 0.17 -8.85 10.83
CA LEU A 37 -0.39 -9.74 9.81
C LEU A 37 0.57 -9.86 8.60
N PRO A 38 0.85 -11.09 8.12
CA PRO A 38 1.84 -11.34 7.08
C PRO A 38 1.26 -11.07 5.69
N LEU A 39 0.55 -9.95 5.52
CA LEU A 39 -0.12 -9.59 4.29
C LEU A 39 0.75 -8.68 3.44
N SER A 40 0.67 -8.87 2.13
CA SER A 40 1.20 -7.98 1.11
C SER A 40 0.10 -7.64 0.12
N LEU A 41 -0.01 -6.37 -0.22
CA LEU A 41 -0.91 -5.85 -1.24
C LEU A 41 -0.08 -5.42 -2.45
N LYS A 42 -0.36 -5.99 -3.60
CA LYS A 42 0.25 -5.59 -4.87
C LYS A 42 -0.83 -5.01 -5.77
N VAL A 43 -0.63 -3.81 -6.29
CA VAL A 43 -1.56 -3.22 -7.27
C VAL A 43 -1.60 -4.10 -8.51
N ARG A 44 -2.80 -4.44 -8.97
CA ARG A 44 -2.97 -5.19 -10.21
C ARG A 44 -2.53 -4.38 -11.42
N SER A 45 -1.90 -5.04 -12.39
CA SER A 45 -1.31 -4.39 -13.57
C SER A 45 -2.31 -3.53 -14.34
N GLU A 46 -3.56 -3.99 -14.48
CA GLU A 46 -4.63 -3.30 -15.21
C GLU A 46 -5.18 -2.08 -14.47
N ARG A 47 -4.84 -1.91 -13.18
CA ARG A 47 -5.27 -0.78 -12.34
C ARG A 47 -4.19 0.25 -12.14
N LYS A 48 -2.92 -0.10 -12.39
CA LYS A 48 -1.77 0.78 -12.18
C LYS A 48 -1.92 2.12 -12.91
N SER A 49 -2.30 2.09 -14.19
CA SER A 49 -2.49 3.31 -15.00
C SER A 49 -3.58 4.24 -14.45
N LEU A 50 -4.68 3.68 -13.96
CA LEU A 50 -5.77 4.45 -13.36
C LEU A 50 -5.33 5.12 -12.05
N ILE A 51 -4.57 4.40 -11.23
CA ILE A 51 -3.99 4.95 -9.99
C ILE A 51 -2.99 6.06 -10.31
N GLU A 52 -2.10 5.85 -11.28
CA GLU A 52 -1.14 6.88 -11.71
C GLU A 52 -1.83 8.12 -12.28
N GLN A 53 -2.93 7.97 -13.02
CA GLN A 53 -3.72 9.10 -13.52
C GLN A 53 -4.38 9.88 -12.40
N ALA A 54 -5.02 9.19 -11.44
CA ALA A 54 -5.62 9.83 -10.27
C ALA A 54 -4.56 10.57 -9.44
N TRP A 55 -3.40 9.93 -9.23
CA TRP A 55 -2.27 10.52 -8.52
C TRP A 55 -1.72 11.77 -9.22
N LYS A 56 -1.54 11.74 -10.54
CA LYS A 56 -1.10 12.91 -11.32
C LYS A 56 -2.10 14.05 -11.25
N LYS A 57 -3.39 13.75 -11.31
CA LYS A 57 -4.46 14.75 -11.17
C LYS A 57 -4.42 15.40 -9.79
N GLU A 58 -4.31 14.59 -8.74
CA GLU A 58 -4.23 15.07 -7.36
C GLU A 58 -2.96 15.90 -7.15
N LEU A 59 -1.79 15.44 -7.60
CA LEU A 59 -0.56 16.23 -7.56
C LEU A 59 -0.68 17.57 -8.29
N ALA A 60 -1.34 17.61 -9.44
CA ALA A 60 -1.56 18.86 -10.18
C ALA A 60 -2.48 19.82 -9.41
N GLU A 61 -3.55 19.31 -8.77
CA GLU A 61 -4.40 20.10 -7.90
C GLU A 61 -3.63 20.62 -6.68
N TRP A 62 -2.79 19.78 -6.06
CA TRP A 62 -1.99 20.16 -4.90
C TRP A 62 -0.88 21.18 -5.24
N LYS A 63 -0.22 21.08 -6.41
CA LYS A 63 0.73 22.10 -6.89
C LYS A 63 0.08 23.47 -7.10
N VAL A 64 -1.22 23.51 -7.39
CA VAL A 64 -1.98 24.77 -7.50
C VAL A 64 -2.27 25.39 -6.12
N TYR A 65 -2.42 24.57 -5.07
CA TYR A 65 -2.74 25.05 -3.72
C TYR A 65 -1.53 25.30 -2.81
N GLY A 66 -0.40 24.64 -3.05
CA GLY A 66 0.84 24.90 -2.35
C GLY A 66 1.99 24.97 -3.34
N ASN A 67 2.74 26.07 -3.34
CA ASN A 67 4.03 26.20 -4.03
C ASN A 67 5.06 25.18 -3.48
N MET A 68 4.83 23.88 -3.66
CA MET A 68 5.73 22.80 -3.31
C MET A 68 5.99 21.97 -4.56
N ASP A 69 7.22 22.06 -5.06
CA ASP A 69 7.72 21.17 -6.10
C ASP A 69 8.00 19.80 -5.46
N LEU A 70 6.97 18.97 -5.38
CA LEU A 70 7.11 17.57 -5.01
C LEU A 70 7.26 16.78 -6.32
N ASP A 71 8.48 16.29 -6.58
CA ASP A 71 8.67 15.13 -7.44
C ASP A 71 8.95 13.89 -6.56
N PRO A 72 7.89 13.28 -5.98
CA PRO A 72 8.05 12.25 -4.95
C PRO A 72 8.63 10.93 -5.50
N LEU A 73 8.64 10.74 -6.82
CA LEU A 73 9.22 9.54 -7.44
C LEU A 73 10.75 9.59 -7.44
N GLU A 74 11.37 10.77 -7.57
CA GLU A 74 12.84 10.89 -7.49
C GLU A 74 13.35 10.71 -6.06
N GLU A 75 12.68 11.26 -5.06
CA GLU A 75 13.14 11.12 -3.66
C GLU A 75 13.07 9.68 -3.17
N VAL A 76 12.01 8.95 -3.51
CA VAL A 76 11.85 7.53 -3.14
C VAL A 76 12.85 6.64 -3.90
N LEU A 77 13.20 6.97 -5.14
CA LEU A 77 14.24 6.25 -5.91
C LEU A 77 15.67 6.56 -5.43
N ARG A 78 15.92 7.75 -4.86
CA ARG A 78 17.22 8.11 -4.27
C ARG A 78 17.44 7.53 -2.87
N ALA A 79 16.38 7.12 -2.19
CA ALA A 79 16.43 6.58 -0.82
C ALA A 79 16.58 5.04 -0.76
N GLN A 80 16.75 4.36 -1.90
CA GLN A 80 17.05 2.92 -1.99
C GLN A 80 18.52 2.66 -2.30
#